data_AF-A0A350H926-F1
#
_entry.id   AF-A0A350H926-F1
#
_cell.length_a   1.000
_cell.length_b   1.000
_cell.length_c   1.000
_cell.angle_alpha   90.00
_cell.angle_beta   90.00
_cell.angle_gamma   90.00
#
_symmetry.space_group_name_H-M   'P 1'
#
loop_
_entity.id
_entity.type
_entity.pdbx_description
1 polymer ?
#
loop_
_entity_poly.entity_id
_entity_poly.type
_entity_poly.pdbx_seq_one_letter_code
_entity_poly.pdbx_strand_id
1 'polypeptide(L)'
;MIQEEPDVCIEKSDTSEIDVTFDMVKVLSDTNTMGYKLFKEAYKYLDVPYVFNGRSNKKIDCMGLVFLAYTDVTEKKWQDLSVSPKQLIKSGKLGNAVEGFEGVLEESADFTKLRVGDIVYLLLDYKCNNEGETVTIDGKGYWVWHMGLFAGMHNNAPYWLEANPGEYVMLQRMTNQPFDALIATRP
;
A
#
# COMPACT_ATOMS: atom_id res chain seq x y z
N MET A 1 38.46 27.82 -8.76
CA MET A 1 38.20 26.45 -9.24
C MET A 1 36.95 25.98 -8.54
N ILE A 2 35.81 26.08 -9.23
CA ILE A 2 34.51 25.61 -8.74
C ILE A 2 34.38 24.21 -9.33
N GLN A 3 34.29 23.19 -8.47
CA GLN A 3 33.99 21.83 -8.89
C GLN A 3 32.49 21.77 -9.16
N GLU A 4 32.13 21.55 -10.43
CA GLU A 4 30.77 21.20 -10.83
C GLU A 4 30.53 19.73 -10.46
N GLU A 5 29.43 19.48 -9.73
CA GLU A 5 28.96 18.12 -9.43
C GLU A 5 28.33 17.49 -10.68
N PRO A 6 28.48 16.17 -10.89
CA PRO A 6 27.95 15.54 -12.09
C PRO A 6 26.43 15.42 -12.04
N ASP A 7 25.78 15.88 -13.11
CA ASP A 7 24.38 15.62 -13.44
C ASP A 7 24.12 14.10 -13.43
N VAL A 8 23.42 13.63 -12.39
CA VAL A 8 22.83 12.30 -12.37
C VAL A 8 21.53 12.37 -13.19
N CYS A 9 21.66 12.12 -14.49
CA CYS A 9 20.54 11.79 -15.35
C CYS A 9 19.91 10.48 -14.85
N ILE A 10 18.87 10.58 -14.02
CA ILE A 10 17.99 9.44 -13.76
C ILE A 10 17.25 9.18 -15.06
N GLU A 11 17.64 8.12 -15.76
CA GLU A 11 16.90 7.62 -16.91
C GLU A 11 15.47 7.36 -16.47
N LYS A 12 14.52 8.06 -17.11
CA LYS A 12 13.09 7.80 -16.95
C LYS A 12 12.89 6.32 -17.24
N SER A 13 12.43 5.57 -16.25
CA SER A 13 12.02 4.20 -16.46
C SER A 13 10.95 4.17 -17.54
N ASP A 14 11.17 3.28 -18.49
CA ASP A 14 10.34 3.08 -19.66
C ASP A 14 8.94 2.68 -19.22
N THR A 15 8.02 3.65 -19.16
CA THR A 15 6.59 3.45 -18.91
C THR A 15 5.85 3.05 -20.19
N SER A 16 6.57 2.51 -21.18
CA SER A 16 5.97 2.00 -22.41
C SER A 16 4.93 0.93 -22.07
N GLU A 17 3.67 1.35 -22.19
CA GLU A 17 2.53 0.54 -22.53
C GLU A 17 2.43 -0.76 -21.71
N ILE A 18 2.30 -0.62 -20.39
CA ILE A 18 1.44 -1.56 -19.67
C ILE A 18 0.06 -1.33 -20.28
N ASP A 19 -0.31 -2.18 -21.24
CA ASP A 19 -1.62 -2.23 -21.83
C ASP A 19 -2.59 -2.55 -20.68
N VAL A 20 -3.14 -1.49 -20.06
CA VAL A 20 -4.09 -1.56 -18.93
C VAL A 20 -5.45 -2.07 -19.41
N THR A 21 -5.51 -2.75 -20.55
CA THR A 21 -6.34 -3.95 -20.70
C THR A 21 -5.82 -5.04 -19.78
N PHE A 22 -5.83 -4.73 -18.47
CA PHE A 22 -5.78 -5.71 -17.40
C PHE A 22 -6.71 -6.86 -17.81
N ASP A 23 -6.34 -8.07 -17.42
CA ASP A 23 -7.27 -9.20 -17.30
C ASP A 23 -8.31 -8.89 -16.18
N MET A 24 -8.99 -7.74 -16.28
CA MET A 24 -10.17 -7.37 -15.51
C MET A 24 -11.18 -8.50 -15.57
N VAL A 25 -11.20 -9.28 -16.66
CA VAL A 25 -12.08 -10.44 -16.85
C VAL A 25 -11.99 -11.46 -15.71
N LYS A 26 -10.84 -11.60 -15.02
CA LYS A 26 -10.72 -12.47 -13.83
C LYS A 26 -10.96 -11.73 -12.50
N VAL A 27 -10.76 -10.40 -12.48
CA VAL A 27 -11.10 -9.51 -11.35
C VAL A 27 -12.63 -9.27 -11.24
N LEU A 28 -13.38 -9.48 -12.33
CA LEU A 28 -14.81 -9.22 -12.41
C LEU A 28 -15.70 -10.19 -11.60
N SER A 29 -15.17 -11.26 -11.01
CA SER A 29 -16.03 -12.20 -10.25
C SER A 29 -16.43 -11.70 -8.86
N ASP A 30 -15.81 -10.64 -8.33
CA ASP A 30 -16.12 -10.15 -6.98
C ASP A 30 -16.05 -8.61 -6.84
N THR A 31 -16.59 -7.89 -7.83
CA THR A 31 -16.64 -6.42 -7.83
C THR A 31 -17.53 -5.82 -6.74
N ASN A 32 -18.24 -6.65 -5.98
CA ASN A 32 -19.14 -6.22 -4.91
C ASN A 32 -18.50 -6.27 -3.51
N THR A 33 -17.27 -6.77 -3.37
CA THR A 33 -16.56 -6.76 -2.09
C THR A 33 -16.25 -5.34 -1.63
N MET A 34 -16.10 -5.18 -0.31
CA MET A 34 -15.61 -3.93 0.29
C MET A 34 -14.21 -3.59 -0.23
N GLY A 35 -13.30 -4.57 -0.24
CA GLY A 35 -11.95 -4.41 -0.79
C GLY A 35 -11.95 -3.85 -2.22
N TYR A 36 -12.70 -4.47 -3.15
CA TYR A 36 -12.76 -3.97 -4.53
C TYR A 36 -13.27 -2.53 -4.62
N LYS A 37 -14.30 -2.18 -3.85
CA LYS A 37 -14.81 -0.80 -3.80
C LYS A 37 -13.75 0.18 -3.31
N LEU A 38 -13.00 -0.18 -2.27
CA LEU A 38 -11.89 0.62 -1.77
C LEU A 38 -10.79 0.79 -2.81
N PHE A 39 -10.38 -0.29 -3.47
CA PHE A 39 -9.40 -0.22 -4.55
C PHE A 39 -9.87 0.72 -5.67
N LYS A 40 -11.12 0.58 -6.10
CA LYS A 40 -11.70 1.42 -7.16
C LYS A 40 -11.74 2.90 -6.79
N GLU A 41 -12.08 3.24 -5.54
CA GLU A 41 -12.08 4.63 -5.07
C GLU A 41 -10.65 5.18 -4.95
N ALA A 42 -9.72 4.39 -4.40
CA ALA A 42 -8.31 4.76 -4.32
C ALA A 42 -7.69 4.98 -5.71
N TYR A 43 -8.06 4.17 -6.70
CA TYR A 43 -7.54 4.23 -8.07
C TYR A 43 -7.83 5.57 -8.76
N LYS A 44 -8.88 6.29 -8.35
CA LYS A 44 -9.18 7.64 -8.86
C LYS A 44 -8.09 8.66 -8.57
N TYR A 45 -7.20 8.36 -7.63
CA TYR A 45 -6.10 9.23 -7.24
C TYR A 45 -4.80 8.95 -7.99
N LEU A 46 -4.77 8.06 -8.98
CA LEU A 46 -3.58 7.88 -9.82
C LEU A 46 -3.01 9.24 -10.27
N ASP A 47 -1.68 9.31 -10.28
CA ASP A 47 -0.89 10.49 -10.63
C ASP A 47 -1.02 11.69 -9.65
N VAL A 48 -1.79 11.58 -8.56
CA VAL A 48 -1.82 12.61 -7.52
C VAL A 48 -0.47 12.62 -6.78
N PRO A 49 0.20 13.78 -6.66
CA PRO A 49 1.51 13.86 -6.00
C PRO A 49 1.49 13.43 -4.54
N TYR A 50 2.56 12.76 -4.13
CA TYR A 50 2.78 12.41 -2.73
C TYR A 50 3.08 13.66 -1.90
N VAL A 51 2.39 13.81 -0.78
CA VAL A 51 2.68 14.83 0.23
C VAL A 51 2.52 14.20 1.60
N PHE A 52 3.56 14.24 2.42
CA PHE A 52 3.52 13.75 3.80
C PHE A 52 2.37 14.40 4.59
N ASN A 53 1.59 13.60 5.31
CA ASN A 53 0.33 13.98 5.98
C ASN A 53 -0.79 14.45 5.03
N GLY A 54 -0.69 14.14 3.73
CA GLY A 54 -1.69 14.48 2.73
C GLY A 54 -2.98 13.68 2.89
N ARG A 55 -4.10 14.37 3.12
CA ARG A 55 -5.46 13.78 3.25
C ARG A 55 -6.47 14.50 2.35
N SER A 56 -6.11 14.74 1.08
CA SER A 56 -6.97 15.44 0.12
C SER A 56 -6.75 14.97 -1.30
N ASN A 57 -7.67 15.26 -2.22
CA ASN A 57 -7.57 14.92 -3.64
C ASN A 57 -6.39 15.55 -4.42
N LYS A 58 -5.59 16.42 -3.79
CA LYS A 58 -4.40 17.05 -4.41
C LYS A 58 -3.09 16.76 -3.68
N LYS A 59 -3.17 16.17 -2.49
CA LYS A 59 -2.07 15.95 -1.56
C LYS A 59 -2.39 14.70 -0.78
N ILE A 60 -1.73 13.60 -1.11
CA ILE A 60 -2.00 12.26 -0.57
C ILE A 60 -0.69 11.68 -0.03
N ASP A 61 -0.75 11.03 1.13
CA ASP A 61 0.28 10.05 1.51
C ASP A 61 -0.33 8.64 1.52
N CYS A 62 0.48 7.64 1.88
CA CYS A 62 0.09 6.24 1.90
C CYS A 62 -1.18 5.95 2.71
N MET A 63 -1.29 6.51 3.92
CA MET A 63 -2.50 6.35 4.72
C MET A 63 -3.65 7.17 4.13
N GLY A 64 -3.36 8.36 3.60
CA GLY A 64 -4.35 9.23 2.99
C GLY A 64 -5.07 8.59 1.82
N LEU A 65 -4.35 7.83 1.00
CA LEU A 65 -4.93 7.06 -0.09
C LEU A 65 -6.02 6.10 0.41
N VAL A 66 -5.68 5.31 1.44
CA VAL A 66 -6.60 4.33 2.04
C VAL A 66 -7.74 5.01 2.80
N PHE A 67 -7.45 6.09 3.51
CA PHE A 67 -8.41 6.83 4.34
C PHE A 67 -9.48 7.55 3.51
N LEU A 68 -9.07 8.16 2.40
CA LEU A 68 -9.99 8.82 1.48
C LEU A 68 -10.88 7.79 0.79
N ALA A 69 -10.30 6.70 0.27
CA ALA A 69 -11.07 5.60 -0.29
C ALA A 69 -12.06 5.00 0.74
N TYR A 70 -11.63 4.81 1.99
CA TYR A 70 -12.51 4.36 3.08
C TYR A 70 -13.68 5.32 3.32
N THR A 71 -13.40 6.62 3.35
CA THR A 71 -14.42 7.65 3.55
C THR A 71 -15.46 7.59 2.43
N ASP A 72 -15.01 7.50 1.18
CA ASP A 72 -15.88 7.51 0.00
C ASP A 72 -16.75 6.25 -0.09
N VAL A 73 -16.21 5.08 0.28
CA VAL A 73 -16.96 3.82 0.24
C VAL A 73 -17.93 3.66 1.43
N THR A 74 -17.55 4.14 2.62
CA THR A 74 -18.30 3.84 3.86
C THR A 74 -19.12 5.02 4.39
N GLU A 75 -18.94 6.22 3.82
CA GLU A 75 -19.50 7.50 4.30
C GLU A 75 -19.06 7.88 5.73
N LYS A 76 -18.09 7.15 6.30
CA LYS A 76 -17.52 7.43 7.63
C LYS A 76 -16.35 8.40 7.50
N LYS A 77 -16.12 9.19 8.55
CA LYS A 77 -15.00 10.13 8.59
C LYS A 77 -13.70 9.38 8.82
N TRP A 78 -12.70 9.56 7.96
CA TRP A 78 -11.37 9.00 8.21
C TRP A 78 -10.75 9.51 9.52
N GLN A 79 -11.16 10.68 10.01
CA GLN A 79 -10.71 11.23 11.30
C GLN A 79 -11.07 10.34 12.50
N ASP A 80 -12.01 9.40 12.32
CA ASP A 80 -12.35 8.39 13.33
C ASP A 80 -11.37 7.20 13.31
N LEU A 81 -10.47 7.14 12.33
CA LEU A 81 -9.38 6.16 12.23
C LEU A 81 -8.14 6.68 12.95
N SER A 82 -7.34 5.75 13.49
CA SER A 82 -6.05 6.12 14.07
C SER A 82 -5.04 6.43 12.96
N VAL A 83 -4.29 7.51 13.11
CA VAL A 83 -3.10 7.77 12.28
C VAL A 83 -1.87 6.95 12.73
N SER A 84 -2.01 6.12 13.77
CA SER A 84 -1.00 5.14 14.16
C SER A 84 -1.25 3.82 13.45
N PRO A 85 -0.35 3.33 12.56
CA PRO A 85 -0.55 2.06 11.88
C PRO A 85 -0.74 0.89 12.84
N LYS A 86 0.01 0.87 13.97
CA LYS A 86 -0.13 -0.18 14.98
C LYS A 86 -1.53 -0.19 15.59
N GLN A 87 -2.05 0.98 15.97
CA GLN A 87 -3.41 1.08 16.52
C GLN A 87 -4.48 0.81 15.46
N LEU A 88 -4.22 1.21 14.22
CA LEU A 88 -5.10 0.98 13.08
C LEU A 88 -5.32 -0.52 12.84
N ILE A 89 -4.22 -1.29 12.73
CA ILE A 89 -4.23 -2.75 12.59
C ILE A 89 -4.95 -3.38 13.79
N LYS A 90 -4.54 -3.02 15.02
CA LYS A 90 -5.13 -3.58 16.25
C LYS A 90 -6.63 -3.32 16.38
N SER A 91 -7.11 -2.17 15.90
CA SER A 91 -8.52 -1.79 16.01
C SER A 91 -9.44 -2.56 15.08
N GLY A 92 -8.92 -3.17 14.01
CA GLY A 92 -9.71 -3.84 12.97
C GLY A 92 -10.66 -2.92 12.19
N LYS A 93 -10.56 -1.60 12.34
CA LYS A 93 -11.48 -0.64 11.68
C LYS A 93 -11.38 -0.63 10.16
N LEU A 94 -10.24 -1.07 9.62
CA LEU A 94 -9.98 -1.23 8.19
C LEU A 94 -10.02 -2.70 7.74
N GLY A 95 -10.65 -3.57 8.53
CA GLY A 95 -10.82 -4.99 8.19
C GLY A 95 -10.14 -5.94 9.17
N ASN A 96 -10.35 -7.22 8.93
CA ASN A 96 -9.77 -8.30 9.73
C ASN A 96 -8.44 -8.75 9.15
N ALA A 97 -7.57 -9.34 9.96
CA ALA A 97 -6.32 -9.90 9.44
C ALA A 97 -6.59 -10.95 8.35
N VAL A 98 -5.77 -10.96 7.30
CA VAL A 98 -5.77 -12.02 6.29
C VAL A 98 -4.95 -13.19 6.83
N GLU A 99 -5.54 -14.39 6.82
CA GLU A 99 -4.89 -15.60 7.29
C GLU A 99 -3.54 -15.84 6.59
N GLY A 100 -2.47 -15.93 7.38
CA GLY A 100 -1.09 -16.08 6.91
C GLY A 100 -0.38 -14.76 6.62
N PHE A 101 -0.99 -13.62 6.96
CA PHE A 101 -0.44 -12.27 6.82
C PHE A 101 -0.56 -11.46 8.12
N GLU A 102 -0.45 -12.12 9.26
CA GLU A 102 -0.40 -11.49 10.60
C GLU A 102 1.01 -11.02 10.99
N GLY A 103 1.93 -10.93 10.03
CA GLY A 103 3.35 -10.66 10.24
C GLY A 103 4.19 -11.76 9.58
N VAL A 104 4.22 -11.76 8.25
CA VAL A 104 4.93 -12.76 7.44
C VAL A 104 6.17 -12.13 6.80
N LEU A 105 7.29 -12.84 6.78
CA LEU A 105 8.51 -12.40 6.09
C LEU A 105 8.26 -12.33 4.58
N GLU A 106 8.91 -11.39 3.89
CA GLU A 106 8.78 -11.22 2.43
C GLU A 106 8.98 -12.54 1.67
N GLU A 107 10.06 -13.25 1.98
CA GLU A 107 10.44 -14.52 1.35
C GLU A 107 9.47 -15.68 1.57
N SER A 108 8.60 -15.57 2.59
CA SER A 108 7.60 -16.58 2.95
C SER A 108 6.18 -16.18 2.55
N ALA A 109 5.99 -15.00 1.96
CA ALA A 109 4.67 -14.46 1.65
C ALA A 109 4.02 -15.16 0.44
N ASP A 110 2.87 -15.80 0.67
CA ASP A 110 2.04 -16.37 -0.39
C ASP A 110 0.99 -15.36 -0.86
N PHE A 111 1.39 -14.48 -1.78
CA PHE A 111 0.54 -13.41 -2.31
C PHE A 111 -0.72 -13.92 -3.04
N THR A 112 -0.82 -15.21 -3.36
CA THR A 112 -2.03 -15.78 -3.97
C THR A 112 -3.24 -15.81 -3.03
N LYS A 113 -3.02 -15.66 -1.73
CA LYS A 113 -4.08 -15.57 -0.70
C LYS A 113 -4.66 -14.16 -0.55
N LEU A 114 -3.98 -13.14 -1.08
CA LEU A 114 -4.47 -11.78 -1.07
C LEU A 114 -5.53 -11.58 -2.16
N ARG A 115 -6.43 -10.62 -1.91
CA ARG A 115 -7.51 -10.22 -2.82
C ARG A 115 -7.38 -8.75 -3.14
N VAL A 116 -7.89 -8.36 -4.32
CA VAL A 116 -7.90 -6.95 -4.73
C VAL A 116 -8.57 -6.11 -3.64
N GLY A 117 -7.87 -5.08 -3.18
CA GLY A 117 -8.31 -4.18 -2.13
C GLY A 117 -8.04 -4.62 -0.69
N ASP A 118 -7.42 -5.79 -0.48
CA ASP A 118 -6.77 -6.06 0.81
C ASP A 118 -5.76 -4.93 1.08
N ILE A 119 -5.75 -4.41 2.30
CA ILE A 119 -4.85 -3.36 2.71
C ILE A 119 -3.57 -4.01 3.19
N VAL A 120 -2.47 -3.66 2.55
CA VAL A 120 -1.15 -4.21 2.87
C VAL A 120 -0.33 -3.17 3.61
N TYR A 121 0.28 -3.59 4.71
CA TYR A 121 1.21 -2.82 5.51
C TYR A 121 2.60 -3.42 5.29
N LEU A 122 3.55 -2.59 4.85
CA LEU A 122 4.95 -2.98 4.70
C LEU A 122 5.71 -2.65 5.98
N LEU A 123 6.51 -3.60 6.43
CA LEU A 123 7.27 -3.50 7.67
C LEU A 123 8.77 -3.60 7.42
N LEU A 124 9.53 -2.86 8.21
CA LEU A 124 10.98 -2.92 8.27
C LEU A 124 11.44 -3.48 9.61
N ASP A 125 12.58 -4.14 9.61
CA ASP A 125 13.21 -4.76 10.77
C ASP A 125 13.91 -3.77 11.73
N TYR A 126 13.83 -2.48 11.42
CA TYR A 126 14.34 -1.37 12.20
C TYR A 126 13.27 -0.30 12.44
N LYS A 127 13.46 0.45 13.54
CA LYS A 127 12.51 1.50 13.94
C LYS A 127 12.52 2.67 12.95
N CYS A 128 11.41 2.84 12.24
CA CYS A 128 11.20 3.90 11.24
C CYS A 128 10.11 4.92 11.62
N ASN A 129 9.46 4.74 12.78
CA ASN A 129 8.43 5.63 13.30
C ASN A 129 8.57 5.79 14.83
N ASN A 130 7.78 6.67 15.43
CA ASN A 130 7.81 6.91 16.88
C ASN A 130 7.00 5.89 17.70
N GLU A 131 6.41 4.89 17.06
CA GLU A 131 5.61 3.86 17.70
C GLU A 131 6.49 2.70 18.20
N GLY A 132 5.92 1.85 19.05
CA GLY A 132 6.54 0.56 19.37
C GLY A 132 6.42 -0.39 18.17
N GLU A 133 7.18 -1.49 18.19
CA GLU A 133 7.11 -2.53 17.15
C GLU A 133 5.67 -2.98 16.91
N THR A 134 5.32 -3.23 15.66
CA THR A 134 3.98 -3.66 15.23
C THR A 134 3.80 -5.15 15.50
N VAL A 135 4.82 -5.95 15.15
CA VAL A 135 4.85 -7.41 15.35
C VAL A 135 6.28 -7.84 15.68
N THR A 136 6.40 -9.00 16.32
CA THR A 136 7.66 -9.69 16.57
C THR A 136 7.67 -11.01 15.79
N ILE A 137 8.66 -11.23 14.94
CA ILE A 137 8.84 -12.48 14.17
C ILE A 137 10.19 -13.06 14.57
N ASP A 138 10.20 -14.29 15.10
CA ASP A 138 11.40 -14.98 15.58
C ASP A 138 12.26 -14.14 16.57
N GLY A 139 11.59 -13.39 17.44
CA GLY A 139 12.24 -12.54 18.44
C GLY A 139 12.77 -11.20 17.92
N LYS A 140 12.57 -10.89 16.63
CA LYS A 140 12.93 -9.61 16.01
C LYS A 140 11.70 -8.73 15.83
N GLY A 141 11.81 -7.46 16.21
CA GLY A 141 10.74 -6.47 16.06
C GLY A 141 10.64 -5.93 14.64
N TYR A 142 9.42 -5.59 14.21
CA TYR A 142 9.14 -5.03 12.89
C TYR A 142 8.20 -3.82 13.00
N TRP A 143 8.44 -2.77 12.21
CA TRP A 143 7.69 -1.51 12.24
C TRP A 143 7.07 -1.19 10.89
N VAL A 144 5.78 -0.86 10.87
CA VAL A 144 5.12 -0.36 9.66
C VAL A 144 5.74 0.96 9.21
N TRP A 145 6.18 1.02 7.96
CA TRP A 145 6.71 2.22 7.34
C TRP A 145 5.86 2.70 6.15
N HIS A 146 5.14 1.77 5.49
CA HIS A 146 4.29 2.07 4.34
C HIS A 146 3.01 1.25 4.31
N MET A 147 2.02 1.69 3.53
CA MET A 147 0.80 0.93 3.28
C MET A 147 0.16 1.27 1.93
N GLY A 148 -0.62 0.34 1.39
CA GLY A 148 -1.32 0.48 0.12
C GLY A 148 -2.43 -0.58 -0.02
N LEU A 149 -3.02 -0.68 -1.21
CA LEU A 149 -4.05 -1.67 -1.53
C LEU A 149 -3.52 -2.69 -2.54
N PHE A 150 -3.65 -3.97 -2.24
CA PHE A 150 -3.29 -5.04 -3.17
C PHE A 150 -4.12 -4.93 -4.45
N ALA A 151 -3.47 -5.00 -5.60
CA ALA A 151 -4.09 -4.84 -6.93
C ALA A 151 -4.24 -6.17 -7.68
N GLY A 152 -3.65 -7.26 -7.15
CA GLY A 152 -3.67 -8.58 -7.77
C GLY A 152 -2.29 -9.08 -8.18
N MET A 153 -2.28 -10.26 -8.80
CA MET A 153 -1.09 -10.89 -9.37
C MET A 153 -1.05 -10.66 -10.88
N HIS A 154 0.11 -10.27 -11.43
CA HIS A 154 0.35 -10.18 -12.86
C HIS A 154 1.70 -10.80 -13.20
N ASN A 155 1.72 -11.77 -14.13
CA ASN A 155 2.92 -12.55 -14.47
C ASN A 155 3.65 -13.10 -13.23
N ASN A 156 2.89 -13.66 -12.28
CA ASN A 156 3.36 -14.17 -10.98
C ASN A 156 4.00 -13.11 -10.05
N ALA A 157 3.91 -11.81 -10.36
CA ALA A 157 4.37 -10.74 -9.49
C ALA A 157 3.17 -10.07 -8.77
N PRO A 158 3.30 -9.75 -7.46
CA PRO A 158 2.29 -9.01 -6.73
C PRO A 158 2.32 -7.52 -7.10
N TYR A 159 1.17 -6.96 -7.44
CA TYR A 159 0.99 -5.53 -7.70
C TYR A 159 0.13 -4.90 -6.62
N TRP A 160 0.35 -3.61 -6.41
CA TRP A 160 -0.42 -2.81 -5.47
C TRP A 160 -0.53 -1.36 -5.91
N LEU A 161 -1.54 -0.69 -5.38
CA LEU A 161 -1.77 0.73 -5.51
C LEU A 161 -1.33 1.42 -4.22
N GLU A 162 -0.41 2.38 -4.35
CA GLU A 162 0.15 3.12 -3.22
C GLU A 162 0.35 4.58 -3.56
N ALA A 163 0.60 5.40 -2.53
CA ALA A 163 1.13 6.75 -2.71
C ALA A 163 2.64 6.70 -2.44
N ASN A 164 3.44 6.59 -3.51
CA ASN A 164 4.88 6.35 -3.43
C ASN A 164 5.61 7.59 -2.85
N PRO A 165 6.36 7.47 -1.73
CA PRO A 165 7.06 8.59 -1.13
C PRO A 165 8.05 9.25 -2.08
N GLY A 166 7.85 10.54 -2.36
CA GLY A 166 8.71 11.32 -3.27
C GLY A 166 8.20 11.38 -4.72
N GLU A 167 7.14 10.64 -5.04
CA GLU A 167 6.56 10.60 -6.38
C GLU A 167 5.05 10.95 -6.35
N TYR A 168 4.19 9.99 -6.67
CA TYR A 168 2.75 10.14 -6.84
C TYR A 168 2.05 8.82 -6.53
N VAL A 169 0.71 8.83 -6.57
CA VAL A 169 -0.09 7.61 -6.46
C VAL A 169 0.06 6.78 -7.72
N MET A 170 0.51 5.54 -7.59
CA MET A 170 0.82 4.69 -8.73
C MET A 170 0.49 3.23 -8.46
N LEU A 171 0.31 2.49 -9.56
CA LEU A 171 0.21 1.05 -9.56
C LEU A 171 1.58 0.47 -9.91
N GLN A 172 2.18 -0.29 -9.00
CA GLN A 172 3.47 -0.92 -9.27
C GLN A 172 3.63 -2.28 -8.60
N ARG A 173 4.75 -2.95 -8.87
CA ARG A 173 5.12 -4.19 -8.18
C ARG A 173 5.43 -3.89 -6.72
N MET A 174 4.95 -4.73 -5.81
CA MET A 174 5.25 -4.56 -4.39
C MET A 174 6.75 -4.65 -4.09
N THR A 175 7.49 -5.48 -4.83
CA THR A 175 8.95 -5.65 -4.70
C THR A 175 9.76 -4.42 -5.11
N ASN A 176 9.13 -3.38 -5.66
CA ASN A 176 9.80 -2.10 -5.93
C ASN A 176 9.93 -1.24 -4.66
N GLN A 177 9.26 -1.64 -3.57
CA GLN A 177 9.32 -0.96 -2.29
C GLN A 177 10.07 -1.83 -1.27
N PRO A 178 10.92 -1.25 -0.42
CA PRO A 178 11.68 -2.02 0.55
C PRO A 178 10.77 -2.52 1.69
N PHE A 179 10.80 -3.81 2.00
CA PHE A 179 10.18 -4.35 3.21
C PHE A 179 10.81 -5.69 3.57
N ASP A 180 10.82 -6.02 4.85
CA ASP A 180 11.35 -7.28 5.36
C ASP A 180 10.21 -8.25 5.73
N ALA A 181 9.06 -7.67 6.09
CA ALA A 181 7.85 -8.39 6.45
C ALA A 181 6.61 -7.59 6.04
N LEU A 182 5.46 -8.25 6.01
CA LEU A 182 4.20 -7.57 5.79
C LEU A 182 3.06 -8.10 6.65
N ILE A 183 2.06 -7.22 6.82
CA ILE A 183 0.75 -7.54 7.38
C ILE A 183 -0.30 -7.21 6.33
N ALA A 184 -1.39 -7.96 6.27
CA ALA A 184 -2.53 -7.62 5.43
C ALA A 184 -3.86 -7.69 6.19
N THR A 185 -4.77 -6.77 5.88
CA THR A 185 -6.15 -6.78 6.38
C THR A 185 -7.15 -6.80 5.23
N ARG A 186 -8.28 -7.46 5.45
CA ARG A 186 -9.40 -7.59 4.52
C ARG A 186 -10.63 -6.83 5.04
N PRO A 187 -10.99 -5.72 4.38
CA PRO A 187 -12.20 -4.93 4.65
C PRO A 187 -13.52 -5.67 4.43
#